data_AF-A0A7Y6CFT5-F1
#
_entry.id   AF-A0A7Y6CFT5-F1
#
_cell.length_a   1.000
_cell.length_b   1.000
_cell.length_c   1.000
_cell.angle_alpha   90.00
_cell.angle_beta   90.00
_cell.angle_gamma   90.00
#
_symmetry.space_group_name_H-M   'P 1'
#
loop_
_entity.id
_entity.type
_entity.pdbx_description
1 polymer ?
#
loop_
_entity_poly.entity_id
_entity_poly.type
_entity_poly.pdbx_seq_one_letter_code
_entity_poly.pdbx_strand_id
1 'polypeptide(L)'
;MEPQDRALELVEQYDGELRALLPPGAEIFDAHLHLGHDIDGMVGDYDQLETLMARYGIARAFVFCLDEPDRHPSFTAANDRTLAFAERSGGRLIPFVRLDLNESPIEEARRCLDAGARGIKLHPRAQKFTATDERLGPVFEIAAERRVPILIHGGRGLPPIASGLRALVERYPEAPLIIAHAGIADLDALANCMAGRKGVFFDTSTWSPIDLLDFYRRVPPEQVVYASDYPYGQQPSSLLIALKTARLAGYHDEHLTAMLGSNASALADGRDLPEPTAPIGSDTLAQPMQLARIHQYLSMATPLLWTRQPDTIGILGLAINTCAERNGHPDEVDRIRELLEAARDLWATIPTVEDELEQRQTMRLTHRLIHIADIEAVTAGVGSTEPVKTGA
;
A
#
# COMPACT_ATOMS: atom_id res chain seq x y z
N MET A 1 -7.27 -8.31 -31.29
CA MET A 1 -6.78 -7.36 -30.28
C MET A 1 -5.60 -8.04 -29.62
N GLU A 2 -4.45 -7.38 -29.56
CA GLU A 2 -3.28 -7.93 -28.90
C GLU A 2 -3.55 -8.09 -27.39
N PRO A 3 -2.97 -9.10 -26.70
CA PRO A 3 -3.21 -9.32 -25.27
C PRO A 3 -2.94 -8.09 -24.41
N GLN A 4 -1.93 -7.30 -24.77
CA GLN A 4 -1.56 -6.07 -24.07
C GLN A 4 -2.60 -4.96 -24.22
N ASP A 5 -3.14 -4.76 -25.43
CA ASP A 5 -4.19 -3.77 -25.67
C ASP A 5 -5.46 -4.11 -24.85
N ARG A 6 -5.88 -5.38 -24.88
CA ARG A 6 -7.03 -5.86 -24.09
C ARG A 6 -6.84 -5.59 -22.60
N ALA A 7 -5.65 -5.85 -22.09
CA ALA A 7 -5.34 -5.63 -20.68
C ALA A 7 -5.35 -4.15 -20.29
N LEU A 8 -4.84 -3.27 -21.16
CA LEU A 8 -4.86 -1.83 -20.92
C LEU A 8 -6.29 -1.27 -20.96
N GLU A 9 -7.12 -1.71 -21.90
CA GLU A 9 -8.55 -1.35 -21.97
C GLU A 9 -9.31 -1.76 -20.70
N LEU A 10 -9.07 -2.98 -20.19
CA LEU A 10 -9.67 -3.43 -18.93
C LEU A 10 -9.22 -2.56 -17.76
N VAL A 11 -7.93 -2.22 -17.66
CA VAL A 11 -7.44 -1.32 -16.60
C VAL A 11 -8.09 0.07 -16.71
N GLU A 12 -8.30 0.59 -17.91
CA GLU A 12 -8.98 1.88 -18.13
C GLU A 12 -10.45 1.85 -17.70
N GLN A 13 -11.16 0.73 -17.92
CA GLN A 13 -12.52 0.56 -17.40
C GLN A 13 -12.55 0.69 -15.86
N TYR A 14 -11.59 0.07 -15.18
CA TYR A 14 -11.46 0.15 -13.72
C TYR A 14 -11.01 1.53 -13.22
N ASP A 15 -10.32 2.33 -14.04
CA ASP A 15 -10.12 3.76 -13.74
C ASP A 15 -11.45 4.51 -13.73
N GLY A 16 -12.37 4.17 -14.64
CA GLY A 16 -13.74 4.71 -14.65
C GLY A 16 -14.51 4.38 -13.38
N GLU A 17 -14.48 3.12 -12.95
CA GLU A 17 -15.10 2.67 -11.69
C GLU A 17 -14.49 3.35 -10.47
N LEU A 18 -13.15 3.45 -10.43
CA LEU A 18 -12.43 4.14 -9.36
C LEU A 18 -12.91 5.58 -9.19
N ARG A 19 -13.08 6.33 -10.30
CA ARG A 19 -13.58 7.72 -10.23
C ARG A 19 -14.97 7.82 -9.60
N ALA A 20 -15.83 6.82 -9.79
CA ALA A 20 -17.17 6.78 -9.19
C ALA A 20 -17.15 6.44 -7.68
N LEU A 21 -16.09 5.79 -7.20
CA LEU A 21 -15.92 5.41 -5.78
C LEU A 21 -15.30 6.53 -4.93
N LEU A 22 -14.59 7.47 -5.55
CA LEU A 22 -13.97 8.59 -4.86
C LEU A 22 -15.04 9.51 -4.25
N PRO A 23 -14.94 9.87 -2.96
CA PRO A 23 -15.84 10.87 -2.37
C PRO A 23 -15.71 12.22 -3.10
N PRO A 24 -16.81 12.96 -3.28
CA PRO A 24 -16.78 14.25 -3.96
C PRO A 24 -15.81 15.23 -3.29
N GLY A 25 -14.85 15.75 -4.06
CA GLY A 25 -13.87 16.72 -3.57
C GLY A 25 -12.78 16.15 -2.65
N ALA A 26 -12.68 14.82 -2.51
CA ALA A 26 -11.58 14.21 -1.77
C ALA A 26 -10.24 14.49 -2.45
N GLU A 27 -9.31 15.09 -1.70
CA GLU A 27 -7.92 15.18 -2.09
C GLU A 27 -7.19 13.87 -1.75
N ILE A 28 -6.32 13.40 -2.64
CA ILE A 28 -5.54 12.18 -2.41
C ILE A 28 -4.13 12.55 -1.99
N PHE A 29 -3.71 12.01 -0.85
CA PHE A 29 -2.35 12.06 -0.32
C PHE A 29 -1.82 10.63 -0.25
N ASP A 30 -0.71 10.34 -0.93
CA ASP A 30 -0.06 9.02 -0.84
C ASP A 30 1.00 9.00 0.27
N ALA A 31 0.74 8.27 1.36
CA ALA A 31 1.61 8.28 2.53
C ALA A 31 2.87 7.40 2.38
N HIS A 32 3.04 6.67 1.28
CA HIS A 32 4.15 5.73 1.12
C HIS A 32 4.56 5.60 -0.35
N LEU A 33 5.55 6.38 -0.77
CA LEU A 33 6.18 6.25 -2.09
C LEU A 33 7.69 6.10 -1.97
N HIS A 34 8.27 5.36 -2.92
CA HIS A 34 9.70 5.25 -3.08
C HIS A 34 10.17 5.73 -4.45
N LEU A 35 11.34 6.36 -4.49
CA LEU A 35 12.07 6.70 -5.72
C LEU A 35 13.49 6.12 -5.68
N GLY A 36 14.12 6.00 -6.85
CA GLY A 36 15.49 5.48 -7.01
C GLY A 36 15.53 4.05 -7.55
N HIS A 37 16.64 3.35 -7.30
CA HIS A 37 16.85 1.97 -7.78
C HIS A 37 16.99 1.03 -6.60
N ASP A 38 16.07 0.08 -6.42
CA ASP A 38 16.19 -0.93 -5.38
C ASP A 38 17.17 -2.04 -5.77
N ILE A 39 17.84 -2.64 -4.79
CA ILE A 39 18.68 -3.83 -4.97
C ILE A 39 17.91 -5.03 -5.54
N ASP A 40 16.58 -5.09 -5.40
CA ASP A 40 15.74 -6.14 -6.00
C ASP A 40 15.44 -5.92 -7.51
N GLY A 41 15.89 -4.79 -8.07
CA GLY A 41 15.72 -4.40 -9.46
C GLY A 41 14.44 -3.59 -9.74
N MET A 42 13.64 -3.27 -8.73
CA MET A 42 12.56 -2.30 -8.84
C MET A 42 13.10 -0.89 -8.98
N VAL A 43 12.41 -0.07 -9.77
CA VAL A 43 12.78 1.32 -10.03
C VAL A 43 11.57 2.20 -9.77
N GLY A 44 11.75 3.15 -8.85
CA GLY A 44 10.82 4.24 -8.64
C GLY A 44 11.27 5.42 -9.50
N ASP A 45 10.64 5.58 -10.66
CA ASP A 45 10.98 6.62 -11.63
C ASP A 45 10.17 7.89 -11.35
N TYR A 46 10.87 9.03 -11.29
CA TYR A 46 10.24 10.31 -10.95
C TYR A 46 9.23 10.76 -12.01
N ASP A 47 9.56 10.68 -13.29
CA ASP A 47 8.71 11.20 -14.37
C ASP A 47 7.47 10.30 -14.57
N GLN A 48 7.62 9.00 -14.37
CA GLN A 48 6.52 8.06 -14.31
C GLN A 48 5.61 8.35 -13.11
N LEU A 49 6.19 8.60 -11.93
CA LEU A 49 5.44 8.95 -10.73
C LEU A 49 4.64 10.24 -10.94
N GLU A 50 5.25 11.28 -11.50
CA GLU A 50 4.57 12.55 -11.82
C GLU A 50 3.38 12.35 -12.76
N THR A 51 3.57 11.54 -13.81
CA THR A 51 2.49 11.18 -14.74
C THR A 51 1.35 10.45 -14.02
N LEU A 52 1.69 9.53 -13.12
CA LEU A 52 0.73 8.77 -12.33
C LEU A 52 -0.02 9.67 -11.33
N MET A 53 0.69 10.54 -10.62
CA MET A 53 0.08 11.49 -9.69
C MET A 53 -0.90 12.43 -10.42
N ALA A 54 -0.52 12.94 -11.59
CA ALA A 54 -1.39 13.76 -12.42
C ALA A 54 -2.63 12.99 -12.91
N ARG A 55 -2.46 11.74 -13.37
CA ARG A 55 -3.56 10.89 -13.87
C ARG A 55 -4.61 10.60 -12.80
N TYR A 56 -4.18 10.36 -11.56
CA TYR A 56 -5.06 9.95 -10.45
C TYR A 56 -5.40 11.09 -9.48
N GLY A 57 -4.90 12.31 -9.70
CA GLY A 57 -5.18 13.45 -8.82
C GLY A 57 -4.54 13.35 -7.44
N ILE A 58 -3.36 12.72 -7.34
CA ILE A 58 -2.58 12.68 -6.10
C ILE A 58 -1.93 14.05 -5.90
N ALA A 59 -2.38 14.77 -4.88
CA ALA A 59 -1.96 16.15 -4.64
C ALA A 59 -0.59 16.22 -3.98
N ARG A 60 -0.35 15.33 -3.00
CA ARG A 60 0.87 15.31 -2.18
C ARG A 60 1.24 13.87 -1.83
N ALA A 61 2.51 13.66 -1.47
CA ALA A 61 2.94 12.35 -0.99
C ALA A 61 4.15 12.42 -0.08
N PHE A 62 4.30 11.44 0.81
CA PHE A 62 5.57 11.16 1.47
C PHE A 62 6.45 10.34 0.53
N VAL A 63 7.71 10.75 0.37
CA VAL A 63 8.67 10.07 -0.52
C VAL A 63 9.98 9.78 0.20
N PHE A 64 10.56 8.62 -0.08
CA PHE A 64 11.87 8.21 0.44
C PHE A 64 12.59 7.35 -0.59
N CYS A 65 13.91 7.20 -0.46
CA CYS A 65 14.68 6.36 -1.37
C CYS A 65 14.45 4.85 -1.14
N LEU A 66 14.60 4.07 -2.21
CA LEU A 66 14.65 2.61 -2.20
C LEU A 66 15.90 2.07 -1.48
N ASP A 67 16.02 0.75 -1.31
CA ASP A 67 17.26 0.15 -0.79
C ASP A 67 18.33 0.20 -1.89
N GLU A 68 18.96 1.36 -2.07
CA GLU A 68 19.79 1.59 -3.26
C GLU A 68 21.18 0.91 -3.20
N PRO A 69 21.74 0.45 -4.34
CA PRO A 69 23.09 -0.13 -4.38
C PRO A 69 24.20 0.78 -3.83
N ASP A 70 24.02 2.10 -3.95
CA ASP A 70 24.94 3.13 -3.45
C ASP A 70 24.57 3.65 -2.05
N ARG A 71 23.82 2.87 -1.26
CA ARG A 71 23.43 3.23 0.12
C ARG A 71 24.57 3.48 1.10
N HIS A 72 25.82 3.21 0.74
CA HIS A 72 26.96 3.42 1.61
C HIS A 72 27.71 4.71 1.23
N PRO A 73 27.99 5.61 2.18
CA PRO A 73 27.55 5.58 3.57
C PRO A 73 26.10 6.07 3.76
N SER A 74 25.37 5.44 4.69
CA SER A 74 24.20 5.96 5.42
C SER A 74 23.04 6.46 4.56
N PHE A 75 22.86 5.89 3.38
CA PHE A 75 21.92 6.35 2.35
C PHE A 75 22.13 7.82 1.91
N THR A 76 23.30 8.43 2.18
CA THR A 76 23.52 9.86 1.96
C THR A 76 23.21 10.30 0.53
N ALA A 77 23.78 9.61 -0.48
CA ALA A 77 23.52 9.93 -1.89
C ALA A 77 22.05 9.74 -2.29
N ALA A 78 21.40 8.71 -1.75
CA ALA A 78 19.99 8.39 -2.00
C ALA A 78 19.04 9.40 -1.34
N ASN A 79 19.36 9.86 -0.13
CA ASN A 79 18.64 10.91 0.57
C ASN A 79 18.81 12.26 -0.13
N ASP A 80 20.01 12.58 -0.65
CA ASP A 80 20.24 13.79 -1.45
C ASP A 80 19.39 13.81 -2.72
N ARG A 81 19.26 12.66 -3.41
CA ARG A 81 18.32 12.50 -4.54
C ARG A 81 16.87 12.72 -4.11
N THR A 82 16.47 12.16 -2.96
CA THR A 82 15.11 12.33 -2.41
C THR A 82 14.78 13.80 -2.14
N LEU A 83 15.71 14.55 -1.55
CA LEU A 83 15.58 16.00 -1.34
C LEU A 83 15.47 16.75 -2.68
N ALA A 84 16.28 16.40 -3.67
CA ALA A 84 16.21 16.99 -5.00
C ALA A 84 14.88 16.69 -5.73
N PHE A 85 14.32 15.49 -5.57
CA PHE A 85 12.99 15.16 -6.10
C PHE A 85 11.88 15.99 -5.44
N ALA A 86 11.98 16.22 -4.13
CA ALA A 86 11.05 17.08 -3.41
C ALA A 86 11.09 18.53 -3.92
N GLU A 87 12.30 19.09 -4.09
CA GLU A 87 12.50 20.42 -4.67
C GLU A 87 11.92 20.50 -6.09
N ARG A 88 12.26 19.52 -6.95
CA ARG A 88 11.78 19.43 -8.34
C ARG A 88 10.25 19.37 -8.42
N SER A 89 9.59 18.72 -7.45
CA SER A 89 8.13 18.58 -7.42
C SER A 89 7.38 19.87 -7.02
N GLY A 90 8.10 20.90 -6.57
CA GLY A 90 7.50 22.11 -6.00
C GLY A 90 6.87 21.91 -4.62
N GLY A 91 7.37 20.94 -3.85
CA GLY A 91 6.88 20.63 -2.49
C GLY A 91 5.67 19.69 -2.43
N ARG A 92 5.22 19.13 -3.57
CA ARG A 92 4.20 18.07 -3.58
C ARG A 92 4.72 16.76 -2.99
N LEU A 93 5.96 16.42 -3.31
CA LEU A 93 6.68 15.32 -2.67
C LEU A 93 7.37 15.81 -1.40
N ILE A 94 7.11 15.13 -0.30
CA ILE A 94 7.58 15.48 1.04
C ILE A 94 8.65 14.47 1.45
N PRO A 95 9.92 14.88 1.52
CA PRO A 95 11.03 13.94 1.64
C PRO A 95 11.17 13.41 3.07
N PHE A 96 11.28 12.09 3.22
CA PHE A 96 11.68 11.44 4.45
C PHE A 96 13.11 10.95 4.32
N VAL A 97 13.89 11.10 5.40
CA VAL A 97 15.26 10.57 5.46
C VAL A 97 15.22 9.08 5.76
N ARG A 98 15.82 8.26 4.91
CA ARG A 98 16.02 6.83 5.19
C ARG A 98 17.34 6.62 5.93
N LEU A 99 17.32 5.85 7.03
CA LEU A 99 18.48 5.71 7.92
C LEU A 99 19.05 4.29 7.92
N ASP A 100 20.38 4.15 7.86
CA ASP A 100 21.05 2.90 8.23
C ASP A 100 21.48 2.95 9.70
N LEU A 101 20.91 2.09 10.54
CA LEU A 101 21.24 2.05 11.97
C LEU A 101 22.65 1.52 12.26
N ASN A 102 23.32 0.90 11.29
CA ASN A 102 24.67 0.34 11.46
C ASN A 102 25.78 1.34 11.18
N GLU A 103 25.44 2.55 10.75
CA GLU A 103 26.41 3.58 10.41
C GLU A 103 26.22 4.85 11.25
N SER A 104 25.90 6.00 10.64
CA SER A 104 25.75 7.29 11.32
C SER A 104 24.31 7.81 11.23
N PRO A 105 23.30 7.06 11.74
CA PRO A 105 21.88 7.39 11.55
C PRO A 105 21.50 8.73 12.17
N ILE A 106 22.15 9.13 13.26
CA ILE A 106 21.83 10.36 14.00
C ILE A 106 22.33 11.59 13.23
N GLU A 107 23.55 11.54 12.72
CA GLU A 107 24.12 12.62 11.91
C GLU A 107 23.35 12.77 10.60
N GLU A 108 23.03 11.66 9.93
CA GLU A 108 22.26 11.68 8.69
C GLU A 108 20.83 12.20 8.92
N ALA A 109 20.17 11.78 10.01
CA ALA A 109 18.85 12.30 10.36
C ALA A 109 18.89 13.81 10.56
N ARG A 110 19.84 14.33 11.35
CA ARG A 110 19.97 15.78 11.59
C ARG A 110 20.27 16.53 10.30
N ARG A 111 21.22 16.05 9.50
CA ARG A 111 21.60 16.65 8.21
C ARG A 111 20.41 16.79 7.27
N CYS A 112 19.67 15.70 7.05
CA CYS A 112 18.55 15.69 6.13
C CYS A 112 17.36 16.50 6.65
N LEU A 113 17.05 16.43 7.95
CA LEU A 113 15.99 17.25 8.55
C LEU A 113 16.32 18.75 8.50
N ASP A 114 17.59 19.13 8.70
CA ASP A 114 18.05 20.52 8.52
C ASP A 114 18.03 20.95 7.04
N ALA A 115 18.20 20.01 6.12
CA ALA A 115 18.10 20.24 4.67
C ALA A 115 16.67 20.22 4.11
N GLY A 116 15.65 19.98 4.96
CA GLY A 116 14.24 20.06 4.57
C GLY A 116 13.48 18.73 4.53
N ALA A 117 14.09 17.62 4.94
CA ALA A 117 13.34 16.40 5.21
C ALA A 117 12.29 16.63 6.31
N ARG A 118 11.12 15.99 6.18
CA ARG A 118 9.96 16.19 7.05
C ARG A 118 9.47 14.89 7.68
N GLY A 119 10.28 13.84 7.65
CA GLY A 119 9.99 12.56 8.28
C GLY A 119 11.20 11.63 8.21
N ILE A 120 11.09 10.47 8.86
CA ILE A 120 12.14 9.46 8.93
C ILE A 120 11.57 8.13 8.43
N LYS A 121 12.30 7.44 7.55
CA LYS A 121 11.97 6.10 7.05
C LYS A 121 12.87 5.04 7.67
N LEU A 122 12.23 4.02 8.23
CA LEU A 122 12.89 2.85 8.82
C LEU A 122 12.38 1.56 8.17
N HIS A 123 13.27 0.59 7.99
CA HIS A 123 12.97 -0.70 7.40
C HIS A 123 13.74 -1.83 8.11
N PRO A 124 13.19 -2.46 9.17
CA PRO A 124 13.93 -3.40 10.03
C PRO A 124 14.54 -4.59 9.29
N ARG A 125 13.84 -5.17 8.30
CA ARG A 125 14.36 -6.27 7.47
C ARG A 125 15.55 -5.86 6.60
N ALA A 126 15.39 -4.83 5.76
CA ALA A 126 16.44 -4.36 4.85
C ALA A 126 17.67 -3.86 5.62
N GLN A 127 17.45 -3.16 6.74
CA GLN A 127 18.50 -2.54 7.56
C GLN A 127 18.98 -3.45 8.72
N LYS A 128 18.45 -4.68 8.81
CA LYS A 128 18.85 -5.76 9.73
C LYS A 128 18.84 -5.36 11.21
N PHE A 129 17.72 -4.83 11.69
CA PHE A 129 17.50 -4.54 13.11
C PHE A 129 16.11 -5.04 13.58
N THR A 130 15.88 -5.06 14.89
CA THR A 130 14.59 -5.44 15.50
C THR A 130 13.90 -4.25 16.15
N ALA A 131 12.59 -4.32 16.38
CA ALA A 131 11.85 -3.24 17.05
C ALA A 131 12.29 -2.95 18.50
N THR A 132 13.15 -3.80 19.09
CA THR A 132 13.73 -3.64 20.44
C THR A 132 15.16 -3.11 20.40
N ASP A 133 15.68 -2.76 19.23
CA ASP A 133 17.05 -2.26 19.08
C ASP A 133 17.22 -0.92 19.79
N GLU A 134 18.18 -0.83 20.71
CA GLU A 134 18.42 0.36 21.53
C GLU A 134 18.78 1.60 20.70
N ARG A 135 19.31 1.40 19.48
CA ARG A 135 19.63 2.49 18.54
C ARG A 135 18.39 3.23 18.03
N LEU A 136 17.20 2.65 18.16
CA LEU A 136 15.94 3.32 17.80
C LEU A 136 15.59 4.46 18.76
N GLY A 137 15.99 4.39 20.02
CA GLY A 137 15.67 5.41 21.02
C GLY A 137 16.09 6.82 20.59
N PRO A 138 17.38 7.03 20.26
CA PRO A 138 17.85 8.32 19.75
C PRO A 138 17.18 8.78 18.44
N VAL A 139 16.75 7.85 17.56
CA VAL A 139 16.01 8.20 16.33
C VAL A 139 14.61 8.73 16.67
N PHE A 140 13.90 8.07 17.58
CA PHE A 140 12.60 8.52 18.08
C PHE A 140 12.69 9.83 18.86
N GLU A 141 13.78 10.03 19.61
CA GLU A 141 14.06 11.29 20.30
C GLU A 141 14.17 12.46 19.32
N ILE A 142 14.93 12.30 18.23
CA ILE A 142 15.03 13.32 17.16
C ILE A 142 13.67 13.59 16.53
N ALA A 143 12.90 12.53 16.22
CA ALA A 143 11.57 12.67 15.64
C ALA A 143 10.62 13.46 16.56
N ALA A 144 10.66 13.20 17.87
CA ALA A 144 9.91 13.93 18.88
C ALA A 144 10.36 15.39 19.00
N GLU A 145 11.68 15.65 19.06
CA GLU A 145 12.25 17.01 19.11
C GLU A 145 11.80 17.85 17.91
N ARG A 146 11.84 17.25 16.72
CA ARG A 146 11.54 17.90 15.44
C ARG A 146 10.05 17.83 15.08
N ARG A 147 9.24 17.07 15.82
CA ARG A 147 7.82 16.79 15.55
C ARG A 147 7.58 16.31 14.12
N VAL A 148 8.39 15.36 13.68
CA VAL A 148 8.28 14.75 12.34
C VAL A 148 7.87 13.28 12.45
N PRO A 149 7.02 12.77 11.56
CA PRO A 149 6.62 11.36 11.57
C PRO A 149 7.79 10.42 11.27
N ILE A 150 7.77 9.27 11.92
CA ILE A 150 8.54 8.07 11.53
C ILE A 150 7.60 7.15 10.76
N LEU A 151 7.98 6.73 9.56
CA LEU A 151 7.35 5.61 8.86
C LEU A 151 8.24 4.37 9.01
N ILE A 152 7.70 3.30 9.60
CA ILE A 152 8.41 2.03 9.79
C ILE A 152 7.74 0.90 9.01
N HIS A 153 8.54 0.07 8.35
CA HIS A 153 8.04 -1.16 7.70
C HIS A 153 7.36 -2.06 8.73
N GLY A 154 6.08 -2.38 8.52
CA GLY A 154 5.27 -3.27 9.36
C GLY A 154 4.69 -4.46 8.59
N GLY A 155 5.23 -4.76 7.42
CA GLY A 155 4.70 -5.75 6.49
C GLY A 155 5.44 -7.08 6.47
N ARG A 156 5.25 -7.83 5.38
CA ARG A 156 5.77 -9.20 5.18
C ARG A 156 7.28 -9.31 5.46
N GLY A 157 7.67 -10.47 5.97
CA GLY A 157 9.08 -10.82 6.22
C GLY A 157 9.67 -10.25 7.51
N LEU A 158 8.84 -9.76 8.42
CA LEU A 158 9.24 -9.38 9.77
C LEU A 158 8.76 -10.40 10.82
N PRO A 159 9.51 -10.58 11.92
CA PRO A 159 8.96 -11.18 13.13
C PRO A 159 7.95 -10.22 13.80
N PRO A 160 7.24 -10.64 14.86
CA PRO A 160 6.44 -9.75 15.68
C PRO A 160 7.22 -8.49 16.14
N ILE A 161 6.59 -7.32 16.06
CA ILE A 161 7.20 -5.99 16.31
C ILE A 161 6.45 -5.16 17.36
N ALA A 162 5.25 -5.56 17.77
CA ALA A 162 4.35 -4.74 18.58
C ALA A 162 4.94 -4.32 19.93
N SER A 163 5.61 -5.23 20.64
CA SER A 163 6.16 -4.96 21.97
C SER A 163 7.28 -3.92 21.95
N GLY A 164 8.21 -4.02 21.00
CA GLY A 164 9.30 -3.06 20.83
C GLY A 164 8.79 -1.68 20.42
N LEU A 165 7.88 -1.62 19.45
CA LEU A 165 7.28 -0.36 19.02
C LEU A 165 6.44 0.29 20.12
N ARG A 166 5.69 -0.49 20.90
CA ARG A 166 4.91 0.03 22.04
C ARG A 166 5.81 0.76 23.03
N ALA A 167 6.95 0.18 23.39
CA ALA A 167 7.88 0.79 24.33
C ALA A 167 8.44 2.13 23.81
N LEU A 168 8.70 2.23 22.49
CA LEU A 168 9.16 3.47 21.86
C LEU A 168 8.07 4.53 21.82
N VAL A 169 6.84 4.18 21.44
CA VAL A 169 5.69 5.11 21.43
C VAL A 169 5.36 5.63 22.83
N GLU A 170 5.41 4.76 23.85
CA GLU A 170 5.19 5.18 25.25
C GLU A 170 6.30 6.08 25.77
N ARG A 171 7.54 5.89 25.31
CA ARG A 171 8.69 6.71 25.70
C ARG A 171 8.76 8.05 24.97
N TYR A 172 8.30 8.11 23.71
CA TYR A 172 8.38 9.27 22.83
C TYR A 172 7.02 9.61 22.22
N PRO A 173 6.02 10.00 23.02
CA PRO A 173 4.64 10.24 22.55
C PRO A 173 4.52 11.40 21.56
N GLU A 174 5.49 12.31 21.53
CA GLU A 174 5.54 13.45 20.60
C GLU A 174 6.07 13.10 19.20
N ALA A 175 6.56 11.86 18.99
CA ALA A 175 6.99 11.38 17.68
C ALA A 175 5.83 10.64 17.00
N PRO A 176 5.19 11.20 15.95
CA PRO A 176 4.17 10.48 15.22
C PRO A 176 4.77 9.23 14.56
N LEU A 177 4.02 8.14 14.54
CA LEU A 177 4.44 6.86 13.96
C LEU A 177 3.45 6.42 12.90
N ILE A 178 3.93 6.08 11.71
CA ILE A 178 3.19 5.42 10.65
C ILE A 178 3.72 3.99 10.53
N ILE A 179 2.88 3.00 10.78
CA ILE A 179 3.21 1.58 10.63
C ILE A 179 2.74 1.14 9.23
N ALA A 180 3.69 0.78 8.39
CA ALA A 180 3.39 0.46 7.00
C ALA A 180 2.70 -0.89 6.82
N HIS A 181 2.01 -1.04 5.69
CA HIS A 181 1.37 -2.27 5.21
C HIS A 181 0.34 -2.81 6.20
N ALA A 182 -0.49 -1.92 6.75
CA ALA A 182 -1.50 -2.22 7.78
C ALA A 182 -0.95 -2.94 9.03
N GLY A 183 0.37 -2.99 9.23
CA GLY A 183 0.98 -3.74 10.33
C GLY A 183 0.81 -5.26 10.23
N ILE A 184 0.60 -5.84 9.03
CA ILE A 184 0.31 -7.27 8.86
C ILE A 184 1.37 -8.23 9.40
N ALA A 185 2.59 -7.76 9.70
CA ALA A 185 3.60 -8.57 10.40
C ALA A 185 3.16 -9.03 11.79
N ASP A 186 2.33 -8.22 12.46
CA ASP A 186 1.94 -8.40 13.86
C ASP A 186 0.58 -7.74 14.15
N LEU A 187 -0.36 -7.82 13.19
CA LEU A 187 -1.57 -7.00 13.13
C LEU A 187 -2.39 -7.03 14.44
N ASP A 188 -2.66 -8.22 14.96
CA ASP A 188 -3.45 -8.37 16.20
C ASP A 188 -2.76 -7.69 17.39
N ALA A 189 -1.46 -7.95 17.60
CA ALA A 189 -0.73 -7.39 18.73
C ALA A 189 -0.49 -5.88 18.58
N LEU A 190 -0.25 -5.40 17.36
CA LEU A 190 -0.11 -3.98 17.05
C LEU A 190 -1.42 -3.25 17.29
N ALA A 191 -2.54 -3.75 16.77
CA ALA A 191 -3.84 -3.14 17.02
C ALA A 191 -4.16 -3.11 18.52
N ASN A 192 -3.94 -4.22 19.24
CA ASN A 192 -4.18 -4.30 20.68
C ASN A 192 -3.39 -3.27 21.50
N CYS A 193 -2.21 -2.84 21.03
CA CYS A 193 -1.38 -1.88 21.77
C CYS A 193 -1.36 -0.47 21.18
N MET A 194 -1.76 -0.26 19.93
CA MET A 194 -1.66 1.02 19.20
C MET A 194 -3.00 1.62 18.80
N ALA A 195 -4.05 0.82 18.63
CA ALA A 195 -5.39 1.35 18.35
C ALA A 195 -5.85 2.23 19.52
N GLY A 196 -6.42 3.40 19.22
CA GLY A 196 -6.79 4.39 20.22
C GLY A 196 -5.67 5.37 20.61
N ARG A 197 -4.42 5.15 20.17
CA ARG A 197 -3.30 6.05 20.49
C ARG A 197 -3.17 7.16 19.46
N LYS A 198 -3.51 8.38 19.86
CA LYS A 198 -3.23 9.59 19.07
C LYS A 198 -1.76 9.65 18.68
N GLY A 199 -1.48 10.02 17.44
CA GLY A 199 -0.11 10.08 16.90
C GLY A 199 0.39 8.78 16.27
N VAL A 200 -0.33 7.65 16.42
CA VAL A 200 -0.02 6.40 15.71
C VAL A 200 -0.97 6.21 14.54
N PHE A 201 -0.42 5.91 13.38
CA PHE A 201 -1.13 5.68 12.13
C PHE A 201 -0.68 4.37 11.49
N PHE A 202 -1.50 3.87 10.58
CA PHE A 202 -1.24 2.70 9.76
C PHE A 202 -1.58 3.02 8.32
N ASP A 203 -0.71 2.61 7.40
CA ASP A 203 -0.98 2.80 5.98
C ASP A 203 -1.72 1.61 5.35
N THR A 204 -2.40 1.84 4.22
CA THR A 204 -3.19 0.82 3.52
C THR A 204 -2.39 -0.01 2.50
N SER A 205 -1.07 0.09 2.45
CA SER A 205 -0.25 -0.48 1.35
C SER A 205 -0.03 -2.00 1.47
N THR A 206 -1.10 -2.77 1.51
CA THR A 206 -1.09 -4.24 1.42
C THR A 206 -1.81 -4.70 0.15
N TRP A 207 -1.57 -5.94 -0.27
CA TRP A 207 -2.18 -6.53 -1.46
C TRP A 207 -3.28 -7.54 -1.13
N SER A 208 -3.55 -7.78 0.16
CA SER A 208 -4.58 -8.70 0.60
C SER A 208 -5.82 -7.90 1.02
N PRO A 209 -6.94 -8.01 0.29
CA PRO A 209 -8.18 -7.34 0.69
C PRO A 209 -8.71 -7.90 2.02
N ILE A 210 -8.46 -9.19 2.33
CA ILE A 210 -8.83 -9.79 3.63
C ILE A 210 -8.02 -9.18 4.77
N ASP A 211 -6.72 -8.92 4.57
CA ASP A 211 -5.90 -8.28 5.61
C ASP A 211 -6.41 -6.87 5.92
N LEU A 212 -6.85 -6.10 4.91
CA LEU A 212 -7.44 -4.79 5.14
C LEU A 212 -8.77 -4.86 5.89
N LEU A 213 -9.62 -5.85 5.59
CA LEU A 213 -10.87 -6.04 6.33
C LEU A 213 -10.62 -6.38 7.82
N ASP A 214 -9.63 -7.25 8.10
CA ASP A 214 -9.21 -7.54 9.47
C ASP A 214 -8.58 -6.32 10.15
N PHE A 215 -7.88 -5.48 9.38
CA PHE A 215 -7.28 -4.25 9.86
C PHE A 215 -8.33 -3.20 10.25
N TYR A 216 -9.31 -2.90 9.40
CA TYR A 216 -10.31 -1.85 9.67
C TYR A 216 -11.17 -2.15 10.90
N ARG A 217 -11.53 -3.42 11.15
CA ARG A 217 -12.29 -3.81 12.35
C ARG A 217 -11.48 -3.66 13.65
N ARG A 218 -10.18 -3.39 13.55
CA ARG A 218 -9.23 -3.31 14.68
C ARG A 218 -8.64 -1.92 14.89
N VAL A 219 -8.58 -1.09 13.84
CA VAL A 219 -7.94 0.22 13.86
C VAL A 219 -8.96 1.33 13.56
N PRO A 220 -9.04 2.40 14.38
CA PRO A 220 -9.92 3.53 14.15
C PRO A 220 -9.65 4.24 12.81
N PRO A 221 -10.67 4.72 12.09
CA PRO A 221 -10.52 5.43 10.82
C PRO A 221 -9.56 6.63 10.86
N GLU A 222 -9.48 7.32 12.00
CA GLU A 222 -8.61 8.48 12.21
C GLU A 222 -7.12 8.11 12.22
N GLN A 223 -6.79 6.84 12.42
CA GLN A 223 -5.43 6.31 12.39
C GLN A 223 -5.06 5.68 11.04
N VAL A 224 -5.94 5.72 10.04
CA VAL A 224 -5.68 5.13 8.72
C VAL A 224 -5.25 6.18 7.72
N VAL A 225 -4.19 5.90 6.95
CA VAL A 225 -3.74 6.72 5.82
C VAL A 225 -3.63 5.90 4.54
N TYR A 226 -4.09 6.45 3.42
CA TYR A 226 -3.92 5.81 2.12
C TYR A 226 -2.44 5.75 1.71
N ALA A 227 -2.04 4.63 1.13
CA ALA A 227 -0.71 4.42 0.60
C ALA A 227 -0.68 3.42 -0.57
N SER A 228 0.11 3.71 -1.60
CA SER A 228 0.33 2.79 -2.72
C SER A 228 1.55 1.89 -2.57
N ASP A 229 2.60 2.33 -1.87
CA ASP A 229 3.93 1.69 -1.88
C ASP A 229 4.52 1.64 -3.30
N TYR A 230 4.32 2.70 -4.10
CA TYR A 230 4.96 2.83 -5.41
C TYR A 230 6.49 2.67 -5.27
N PRO A 231 7.17 1.89 -6.13
CA PRO A 231 6.66 1.30 -7.37
C PRO A 231 6.02 -0.10 -7.21
N TYR A 232 5.95 -0.67 -6.01
CA TYR A 232 5.44 -2.02 -5.77
C TYR A 232 3.92 -2.11 -5.94
N GLY A 233 3.17 -1.19 -5.34
CA GLY A 233 1.74 -0.99 -5.62
C GLY A 233 1.50 0.22 -6.53
N GLN A 234 0.45 0.15 -7.33
CA GLN A 234 0.07 1.21 -8.28
C GLN A 234 -1.44 1.27 -8.46
N GLN A 235 -1.90 2.43 -8.91
CA GLN A 235 -3.26 2.70 -9.30
C GLN A 235 -3.60 2.02 -10.65
N PRO A 236 -4.87 1.65 -10.89
CA PRO A 236 -6.00 1.87 -9.98
C PRO A 236 -6.06 0.89 -8.80
N SER A 237 -5.31 -0.22 -8.82
CA SER A 237 -5.42 -1.30 -7.84
C SER A 237 -5.26 -0.85 -6.39
N SER A 238 -4.27 -0.01 -6.07
CA SER A 238 -4.03 0.47 -4.70
C SER A 238 -5.19 1.32 -4.16
N LEU A 239 -5.80 2.17 -5.00
CA LEU A 239 -6.98 2.95 -4.60
C LEU A 239 -8.23 2.06 -4.55
N LEU A 240 -8.41 1.16 -5.51
CA LEU A 240 -9.55 0.23 -5.55
C LEU A 240 -9.58 -0.65 -4.30
N ILE A 241 -8.44 -1.26 -3.93
CA ILE A 241 -8.36 -2.10 -2.74
C ILE A 241 -8.69 -1.28 -1.49
N ALA A 242 -8.09 -0.10 -1.31
CA ALA A 242 -8.34 0.75 -0.15
C ALA A 242 -9.83 1.18 -0.05
N LEU A 243 -10.40 1.69 -1.14
CA LEU A 243 -11.78 2.18 -1.18
C LEU A 243 -12.80 1.05 -1.01
N LYS A 244 -12.68 -0.03 -1.79
CA LYS A 244 -13.68 -1.10 -1.79
C LYS A 244 -13.69 -1.87 -0.46
N THR A 245 -12.51 -2.15 0.11
CA THR A 245 -12.43 -2.81 1.42
C THR A 245 -12.90 -1.91 2.56
N ALA A 246 -12.58 -0.62 2.55
CA ALA A 246 -13.06 0.33 3.54
C ALA A 246 -14.60 0.47 3.48
N ARG A 247 -15.18 0.56 2.27
CA ARG A 247 -16.64 0.56 2.08
C ARG A 247 -17.28 -0.73 2.60
N LEU A 248 -16.71 -1.88 2.29
CA LEU A 248 -17.19 -3.17 2.79
C LEU A 248 -17.12 -3.25 4.33
N ALA A 249 -16.08 -2.67 4.93
CA ALA A 249 -15.97 -2.57 6.39
C ALA A 249 -16.99 -1.60 7.01
N GLY A 250 -17.60 -0.70 6.23
CA GLY A 250 -18.63 0.24 6.69
C GLY A 250 -18.19 1.71 6.70
N TYR A 251 -17.10 2.07 6.02
CA TYR A 251 -16.64 3.46 5.96
C TYR A 251 -17.58 4.33 5.11
N HIS A 252 -17.99 5.47 5.65
CA HIS A 252 -18.71 6.51 4.93
C HIS A 252 -17.75 7.53 4.30
N ASP A 253 -18.29 8.47 3.52
CA ASP A 253 -17.51 9.44 2.73
C ASP A 253 -16.56 10.28 3.59
N GLU A 254 -16.94 10.60 4.84
CA GLU A 254 -16.09 11.30 5.79
C GLU A 254 -14.85 10.47 6.17
N HIS A 255 -15.03 9.18 6.46
CA HIS A 255 -13.91 8.27 6.78
C HIS A 255 -12.99 8.08 5.57
N LEU A 256 -13.57 7.93 4.36
CA LEU A 256 -12.76 7.81 3.15
C LEU A 256 -11.99 9.08 2.82
N THR A 257 -12.62 10.26 2.97
CA THR A 257 -11.94 11.54 2.76
C THR A 257 -10.79 11.73 3.75
N ALA A 258 -10.98 11.27 5.00
CA ALA A 258 -9.93 11.29 6.01
C ALA A 258 -8.77 10.36 5.66
N MET A 259 -9.08 9.10 5.36
CA MET A 259 -8.12 8.08 4.95
C MET A 259 -7.32 8.50 3.70
N LEU A 260 -8.01 9.01 2.67
CA LEU A 260 -7.40 9.35 1.38
C LEU A 260 -6.45 10.53 1.46
N GLY A 261 -6.66 11.47 2.39
CA GLY A 261 -5.93 12.74 2.35
C GLY A 261 -5.79 13.43 3.70
N SER A 262 -6.90 13.73 4.37
CA SER A 262 -6.85 14.72 5.46
C SER A 262 -6.01 14.28 6.66
N ASN A 263 -5.97 12.97 6.97
CA ASN A 263 -5.12 12.40 8.03
C ASN A 263 -3.63 12.60 7.72
N ALA A 264 -3.18 12.23 6.52
CA ALA A 264 -1.79 12.37 6.11
C ALA A 264 -1.38 13.85 5.92
N SER A 265 -2.29 14.69 5.41
CA SER A 265 -2.07 16.13 5.33
C SER A 265 -1.93 16.78 6.72
N ALA A 266 -2.68 16.33 7.73
CA ALA A 266 -2.52 16.83 9.10
C ALA A 266 -1.13 16.50 9.66
N LEU A 267 -0.65 15.28 9.44
CA LEU A 267 0.71 14.86 9.78
C LEU A 267 1.78 15.70 9.07
N ALA A 268 1.65 15.87 7.75
CA ALA A 268 2.61 16.61 6.93
C ALA A 268 2.74 18.09 7.36
N ASP A 269 1.61 18.69 7.73
CA ASP A 269 1.52 20.11 8.08
C ASP A 269 1.76 20.38 9.57
N GLY A 270 1.95 19.33 10.39
CA GLY A 270 2.11 19.46 11.84
C GLY A 270 0.87 20.06 12.53
N ARG A 271 -0.32 19.82 11.96
CA ARG A 271 -1.61 20.24 12.54
C ARG A 271 -1.99 19.30 13.69
N ASP A 272 -2.99 19.72 14.48
CA ASP A 272 -3.55 18.83 15.49
C ASP A 272 -4.11 17.57 14.82
N LEU A 273 -3.77 16.43 15.39
CA LEU A 273 -4.15 15.12 14.87
C LEU A 273 -5.53 14.75 15.40
N PRO A 274 -6.35 14.02 14.63
CA PRO A 274 -7.66 13.59 15.09
C PRO A 274 -7.54 12.66 16.30
N GLU A 275 -8.50 12.77 17.23
CA GLU A 275 -8.64 11.81 18.33
C GLU A 275 -9.21 10.50 17.78
N PRO A 276 -8.54 9.35 17.97
CA PRO A 276 -9.05 8.08 17.48
C PRO A 276 -10.38 7.69 18.10
N THR A 277 -11.34 7.29 17.27
CA THR A 277 -12.64 6.78 17.70
C THR A 277 -12.62 5.25 17.84
N ALA A 278 -13.78 4.58 17.72
CA ALA A 278 -13.83 3.13 17.72
C ALA A 278 -13.54 2.59 16.30
N PRO A 279 -12.85 1.45 16.18
CA PRO A 279 -12.71 0.76 14.90
C PRO A 279 -14.06 0.41 14.26
N ILE A 280 -14.09 0.34 12.93
CA ILE A 280 -15.29 0.03 12.15
C ILE A 280 -15.00 -1.19 11.28
N GLY A 281 -15.77 -2.25 11.45
CA GLY A 281 -15.67 -3.45 10.64
C GLY A 281 -16.38 -4.65 11.26
N SER A 282 -16.29 -5.80 10.59
CA SER A 282 -16.95 -7.04 10.99
C SER A 282 -15.91 -8.11 11.33
N ASP A 283 -16.16 -8.88 12.40
CA ASP A 283 -15.37 -10.09 12.72
C ASP A 283 -15.63 -11.24 11.74
N THR A 284 -16.59 -11.10 10.82
CA THR A 284 -16.97 -12.13 9.85
C THR A 284 -16.99 -11.55 8.43
N LEU A 285 -16.32 -12.24 7.52
CA LEU A 285 -16.46 -12.05 6.07
C LEU A 285 -17.37 -13.15 5.51
N ALA A 286 -18.60 -12.77 5.15
CA ALA A 286 -19.54 -13.65 4.48
C ALA A 286 -19.44 -13.45 2.96
N GLN A 287 -19.15 -14.52 2.22
CA GLN A 287 -19.03 -14.49 0.77
C GLN A 287 -19.57 -15.78 0.15
N PRO A 288 -20.13 -15.74 -1.08
CA PRO A 288 -20.39 -16.93 -1.87
C PRO A 288 -19.14 -17.81 -1.97
N MET A 289 -19.31 -19.13 -1.84
CA MET A 289 -18.19 -20.08 -1.93
C MET A 289 -17.45 -19.99 -3.27
N GLN A 290 -18.16 -19.60 -4.34
CA GLN A 290 -17.59 -19.34 -5.65
C GLN A 290 -16.51 -18.25 -5.60
N LEU A 291 -16.84 -17.09 -5.03
CA LEU A 291 -15.92 -15.96 -4.90
C LEU A 291 -14.77 -16.28 -3.93
N ALA A 292 -15.07 -16.98 -2.83
CA ALA A 292 -14.06 -17.46 -1.89
C ALA A 292 -12.99 -18.33 -2.57
N ARG A 293 -13.42 -19.24 -3.44
CA ARG A 293 -12.52 -20.13 -4.19
C ARG A 293 -11.69 -19.36 -5.22
N ILE A 294 -12.30 -18.40 -5.92
CA ILE A 294 -11.56 -17.51 -6.82
C ILE A 294 -10.44 -16.80 -6.05
N HIS A 295 -10.78 -16.10 -4.97
CA HIS A 295 -9.79 -15.42 -4.10
C HIS A 295 -8.67 -16.37 -3.62
N GLN A 296 -9.03 -17.58 -3.18
CA GLN A 296 -8.06 -18.60 -2.75
C GLN A 296 -7.05 -18.92 -3.86
N TYR A 297 -7.53 -19.16 -5.09
CA TYR A 297 -6.64 -19.46 -6.21
C TYR A 297 -5.78 -18.25 -6.59
N LEU A 298 -6.33 -17.03 -6.63
CA LEU A 298 -5.55 -15.84 -6.96
C LEU A 298 -4.47 -15.56 -5.90
N SER A 299 -4.78 -15.77 -4.62
CA SER A 299 -3.80 -15.71 -3.53
C SER A 299 -2.64 -16.70 -3.70
N MET A 300 -2.89 -17.88 -4.29
CA MET A 300 -1.85 -18.85 -4.63
C MET A 300 -1.04 -18.47 -5.88
N ALA A 301 -1.64 -17.75 -6.83
CA ALA A 301 -0.98 -17.31 -8.06
C ALA A 301 -0.03 -16.13 -7.82
N THR A 302 -0.36 -15.23 -6.89
CA THR A 302 0.41 -14.01 -6.62
C THR A 302 1.90 -14.29 -6.34
N PRO A 303 2.30 -15.22 -5.44
CA PRO A 303 3.72 -15.53 -5.21
C PRO A 303 4.49 -15.98 -6.46
N LEU A 304 3.82 -16.64 -7.43
CA LEU A 304 4.46 -17.05 -8.67
C LEU A 304 4.87 -15.84 -9.51
N LEU A 305 4.02 -14.82 -9.62
CA LEU A 305 4.35 -13.56 -10.32
C LEU A 305 5.53 -12.84 -9.65
N TRP A 306 5.51 -12.75 -8.31
CA TRP A 306 6.59 -12.12 -7.54
C TRP A 306 7.93 -12.81 -7.72
N THR A 307 7.92 -14.14 -7.85
CA THR A 307 9.11 -14.96 -8.07
C THR A 307 9.40 -15.20 -9.56
N ARG A 308 8.67 -14.50 -10.45
CA ARG A 308 8.74 -14.59 -11.92
C ARG A 308 8.66 -16.03 -12.44
N GLN A 309 7.87 -16.86 -11.75
CA GLN A 309 7.62 -18.24 -12.14
C GLN A 309 6.41 -18.33 -13.08
N PRO A 310 6.42 -19.25 -14.06
CA PRO A 310 5.23 -19.56 -14.84
C PRO A 310 4.18 -20.28 -13.98
N ASP A 311 2.90 -20.14 -14.32
CA ASP A 311 1.81 -20.90 -13.71
C ASP A 311 1.73 -22.35 -14.25
N THR A 312 2.74 -23.17 -13.95
CA THR A 312 2.79 -24.57 -14.39
C THR A 312 1.80 -25.48 -13.66
N ILE A 313 1.31 -25.05 -12.50
CA ILE A 313 0.33 -25.78 -11.70
C ILE A 313 -1.10 -25.53 -12.22
N GLY A 314 -1.30 -24.45 -12.97
CA GLY A 314 -2.59 -24.10 -13.59
C GLY A 314 -3.57 -23.46 -12.62
N ILE A 315 -3.07 -22.72 -11.63
CA ILE A 315 -3.88 -22.05 -10.59
C ILE A 315 -4.84 -21.05 -11.23
N LEU A 316 -4.40 -20.28 -12.22
CA LEU A 316 -5.24 -19.31 -12.91
C LEU A 316 -6.36 -20.00 -13.70
N GLY A 317 -6.07 -21.17 -14.27
CA GLY A 317 -7.07 -22.02 -14.91
C GLY A 317 -8.16 -22.51 -13.94
N LEU A 318 -7.79 -22.85 -12.70
CA LEU A 318 -8.78 -23.20 -11.66
C LEU A 318 -9.69 -22.03 -11.32
N ALA A 319 -9.14 -20.82 -11.18
CA ALA A 319 -9.93 -19.61 -10.93
C ALA A 319 -10.90 -19.31 -12.08
N ILE A 320 -10.42 -19.35 -13.34
CA ILE A 320 -11.26 -19.14 -14.54
C ILE A 320 -12.38 -20.18 -14.61
N ASN A 321 -12.09 -21.45 -14.33
CA ASN A 321 -13.11 -22.51 -14.32
C ASN A 321 -14.17 -22.29 -13.22
N THR A 322 -13.77 -21.79 -12.05
CA THR A 322 -14.72 -21.43 -10.98
C THR A 322 -15.64 -20.28 -11.39
N CYS A 323 -15.20 -19.38 -12.29
CA CYS A 323 -16.09 -18.37 -12.85
C CYS A 323 -17.25 -18.97 -13.68
N ALA A 324 -17.20 -20.23 -14.12
CA ALA A 324 -18.30 -20.88 -14.85
C ALA A 324 -19.51 -21.22 -13.96
N GLU A 325 -19.31 -21.32 -12.65
CA GLU A 325 -20.41 -21.47 -11.69
C GLU A 325 -21.31 -20.22 -11.73
N ARG A 326 -22.59 -20.37 -11.40
CA ARG A 326 -23.58 -19.27 -11.42
C ARG A 326 -24.30 -19.19 -10.08
N ASN A 327 -23.53 -19.12 -9.01
CA ASN A 327 -24.02 -19.19 -7.63
C ASN A 327 -24.05 -17.79 -6.98
N GLY A 328 -24.80 -16.87 -7.61
CA GLY A 328 -24.91 -15.45 -7.21
C GLY A 328 -23.82 -14.57 -7.84
N HIS A 329 -24.11 -13.28 -8.05
CA HIS A 329 -23.19 -12.28 -8.63
C HIS A 329 -22.69 -12.58 -10.07
N PRO A 330 -23.57 -12.89 -11.04
CA PRO A 330 -23.15 -13.25 -12.39
C PRO A 330 -22.33 -12.14 -13.07
N ASP A 331 -22.70 -10.87 -12.85
CA ASP A 331 -22.05 -9.72 -13.48
C ASP A 331 -20.64 -9.51 -12.92
N GLU A 332 -20.45 -9.63 -11.60
CA GLU A 332 -19.13 -9.56 -10.98
C GLU A 332 -18.24 -10.73 -11.40
N VAL A 333 -18.79 -11.94 -11.45
CA VAL A 333 -18.05 -13.14 -11.86
C VAL A 333 -17.61 -13.05 -13.32
N ASP A 334 -18.43 -12.50 -14.21
CA ASP A 334 -18.08 -12.33 -15.62
C ASP A 334 -16.98 -11.26 -15.79
N ARG A 335 -17.03 -10.15 -15.06
CA ARG A 335 -15.92 -9.16 -15.02
C ARG A 335 -14.62 -9.76 -14.49
N ILE A 336 -14.69 -10.54 -13.41
CA ILE A 336 -13.53 -11.28 -12.89
C ILE A 336 -12.97 -12.20 -13.97
N ARG A 337 -13.82 -12.96 -14.68
CA ARG A 337 -13.36 -13.87 -15.73
C ARG A 337 -12.60 -13.12 -16.82
N GLU A 338 -13.11 -11.97 -17.27
CA GLU A 338 -12.46 -11.17 -18.31
C GLU A 338 -11.05 -10.72 -17.91
N LEU A 339 -10.88 -10.26 -16.66
CA LEU A 339 -9.57 -9.92 -16.09
C LEU A 339 -8.63 -11.13 -16.08
N LEU A 340 -9.11 -12.28 -15.63
CA LEU A 340 -8.29 -13.49 -15.48
C LEU A 340 -7.90 -14.09 -16.83
N GLU A 341 -8.78 -14.05 -17.83
CA GLU A 341 -8.46 -14.47 -19.20
C GLU A 341 -7.41 -13.57 -19.82
N ALA A 342 -7.55 -12.24 -19.70
CA ALA A 342 -6.54 -11.30 -20.18
C ALA A 342 -5.18 -11.49 -19.45
N ALA A 343 -5.21 -11.73 -18.13
CA ALA A 343 -4.01 -12.00 -17.36
C ALA A 343 -3.34 -13.31 -17.79
N ARG A 344 -4.10 -14.37 -18.05
CA ARG A 344 -3.58 -15.64 -18.56
C ARG A 344 -2.89 -15.46 -19.90
N ASP A 345 -3.55 -14.76 -20.82
CA ASP A 345 -3.05 -14.55 -22.17
C ASP A 345 -1.75 -13.72 -22.14
N LEU A 346 -1.67 -12.68 -21.29
CA LEU A 346 -0.43 -11.94 -21.05
C LEU A 346 0.67 -12.76 -20.39
N TRP A 347 0.35 -13.52 -19.33
CA TRP A 347 1.35 -14.33 -18.64
C TRP A 347 2.00 -15.35 -19.57
N ALA A 348 1.22 -15.91 -20.50
CA ALA A 348 1.72 -16.86 -21.49
C ALA A 348 2.74 -16.26 -22.48
N THR A 349 2.73 -14.93 -22.72
CA THR A 349 3.70 -14.29 -23.63
C THR A 349 5.04 -13.98 -22.95
N ILE A 350 5.08 -13.84 -21.63
CA ILE A 350 6.26 -13.43 -20.86
C ILE A 350 7.55 -14.22 -21.20
N PRO A 351 7.52 -15.56 -21.37
CA PRO A 351 8.72 -16.32 -21.72
C PRO A 351 9.25 -16.04 -23.14
N THR A 352 8.43 -15.43 -24.01
CA THR A 352 8.77 -15.13 -25.41
C THR A 352 9.23 -13.70 -25.63
N VAL A 353 9.09 -12.83 -24.62
CA VAL A 353 9.56 -11.43 -24.68
C VAL A 353 11.07 -11.41 -24.47
N GLU A 354 11.81 -10.97 -25.50
CA GLU A 354 13.28 -10.91 -25.46
C GLU A 354 13.81 -9.71 -24.64
N ASP A 355 13.09 -8.58 -24.67
CA ASP A 355 13.48 -7.37 -23.95
C ASP A 355 13.11 -7.46 -22.47
N GLU A 356 14.09 -7.32 -21.57
CA GLU A 356 13.86 -7.44 -20.13
C GLU A 356 12.92 -6.37 -19.56
N LEU A 357 12.93 -5.16 -20.13
CA LEU A 357 12.08 -4.06 -19.67
C LEU A 357 10.63 -4.35 -20.04
N GLU A 358 10.39 -4.74 -21.29
CA GLU A 358 9.09 -5.18 -21.79
C GLU A 358 8.57 -6.40 -21.01
N GLN A 359 9.45 -7.35 -20.67
CA GLN A 359 9.08 -8.50 -19.85
C GLN A 359 8.60 -8.07 -18.45
N ARG A 360 9.29 -7.12 -17.81
CA ARG A 360 8.89 -6.56 -16.51
C ARG A 360 7.58 -5.78 -16.61
N GLN A 361 7.38 -5.01 -17.67
CA GLN A 361 6.14 -4.27 -17.91
C GLN A 361 4.95 -5.23 -18.08
N THR A 362 5.12 -6.26 -18.90
CA THR A 362 4.11 -7.32 -19.11
C THR A 362 3.78 -8.01 -17.79
N MET A 363 4.80 -8.40 -17.00
CA MET A 363 4.60 -9.01 -15.68
C MET A 363 3.81 -8.12 -14.72
N ARG A 364 4.11 -6.82 -14.69
CA ARG A 364 3.41 -5.86 -13.82
C ARG A 364 1.95 -5.67 -14.25
N LEU A 365 1.69 -5.66 -15.56
CA LEU A 365 0.33 -5.59 -16.08
C LEU A 365 -0.47 -6.86 -15.76
N THR A 366 0.12 -8.05 -15.92
CA THR A 366 -0.47 -9.32 -15.49
C THR A 366 -0.81 -9.30 -14.00
N HIS A 367 0.13 -8.89 -13.15
CA HIS A 367 -0.10 -8.76 -11.70
C HIS A 367 -1.26 -7.80 -11.39
N ARG A 368 -1.33 -6.67 -12.10
CA ARG A 368 -2.41 -5.69 -11.91
C ARG A 368 -3.79 -6.28 -12.20
N LEU A 369 -3.93 -7.03 -13.29
CA LEU A 369 -5.20 -7.69 -13.63
C LEU A 369 -5.61 -8.72 -12.58
N ILE A 370 -4.68 -9.57 -12.14
CA ILE A 370 -4.93 -10.56 -11.08
C ILE A 370 -5.31 -9.88 -9.76
N HIS A 371 -4.62 -8.80 -9.39
CA HIS A 371 -4.91 -8.08 -8.16
C HIS A 371 -6.28 -7.40 -8.21
N ILE A 372 -6.67 -6.79 -9.33
CA ILE A 372 -8.04 -6.25 -9.49
C ILE A 372 -9.08 -7.36 -9.39
N ALA A 373 -8.86 -8.50 -10.04
CA ALA A 373 -9.78 -9.64 -9.96
C ALA A 373 -9.92 -10.17 -8.52
N ASP A 374 -8.84 -10.18 -7.75
CA ASP A 374 -8.84 -10.57 -6.34
C ASP A 374 -9.61 -9.57 -5.46
N ILE A 375 -9.43 -8.27 -5.72
CA ILE A 375 -10.20 -7.21 -5.05
C ILE A 375 -11.70 -7.40 -5.33
N GLU A 376 -12.10 -7.62 -6.59
CA GLU A 376 -13.51 -7.87 -6.94
C GLU A 376 -14.07 -9.13 -6.28
N ALA A 377 -13.28 -10.21 -6.23
CA ALA A 377 -13.71 -11.46 -5.60
C ALA A 377 -14.05 -11.28 -4.12
N VAL A 378 -13.28 -10.46 -3.39
CA VAL A 378 -13.50 -10.22 -1.95
C VAL A 378 -14.52 -9.12 -1.69
N THR A 379 -14.65 -8.15 -2.60
CA THR A 379 -15.48 -6.94 -2.39
C THR A 379 -16.72 -6.88 -3.28
N ALA A 380 -17.17 -8.01 -3.83
CA ALA A 380 -18.37 -8.10 -4.64
C ALA A 380 -19.59 -7.44 -3.94
N GLY A 381 -20.39 -6.69 -4.70
CA GLY A 381 -21.51 -5.89 -4.18
C GLY A 381 -21.13 -4.49 -3.67
N VAL A 382 -19.84 -4.16 -3.52
CA VAL A 382 -19.43 -2.78 -3.22
C VAL A 382 -19.45 -1.93 -4.50
N GLY A 383 -20.33 -0.93 -4.53
CA GLY A 383 -20.46 -0.02 -5.68
C GLY A 383 -21.53 -0.44 -6.71
N SER A 384 -22.16 -1.60 -6.55
CA SER A 384 -23.39 -1.93 -7.29
C SER A 384 -24.55 -1.13 -6.70
N THR A 385 -25.32 -0.44 -7.55
CA THR A 385 -26.49 0.37 -7.14
C THR A 385 -27.68 -0.45 -6.62
N GLU A 386 -27.54 -1.77 -6.50
CA GLU A 386 -28.58 -2.62 -5.91
C GLU A 386 -28.32 -2.86 -4.42
N PRO A 387 -29.33 -2.66 -3.55
CA PRO A 387 -29.18 -2.92 -2.13
C PRO A 387 -28.91 -4.41 -1.90
N VAL A 388 -27.88 -4.71 -1.10
CA VAL A 388 -27.62 -6.05 -0.57
C VAL A 388 -28.90 -6.51 0.14
N LYS A 389 -29.58 -7.49 -0.45
CA LYS A 389 -30.68 -8.18 0.23
C LYS A 389 -30.05 -8.95 1.38
N THR A 390 -30.12 -8.41 2.58
CA THR A 390 -29.84 -9.14 3.81
C THR A 390 -30.83 -10.31 3.87
N GLY A 391 -30.35 -11.52 3.60
CA GLY A 391 -31.12 -12.73 3.84
C GLY A 391 -31.39 -12.86 5.34
N ALA A 392 -32.68 -13.01 5.68
CA ALA A 392 -33.17 -13.27 7.03
C ALA A 392 -32.87 -14.69 7.48
#